data_AF-A0A2G4HNI5-F1
#
_entry.id   AF-A0A2G4HNI5-F1
#
_cell.length_a   1.000
_cell.length_b   1.000
_cell.length_c   1.000
_cell.angle_alpha   90.00
_cell.angle_beta   90.00
_cell.angle_gamma   90.00
#
_symmetry.space_group_name_H-M   'P 1'
#
loop_
_entity.id
_entity.type
_entity.pdbx_description
1 polymer ?
#
loop_
_entity_poly.entity_id
_entity_poly.type
_entity_poly.pdbx_seq_one_letter_code
_entity_poly.pdbx_strand_id
1 'polypeptide(L)'
;MLTGLRLENIALIESLELAFSGGFTVLTGETGAGKSILLDALDALLGGAQGAAGARLLRQGQQRGRIEASFSLTPPLQSWLEQQHFELEEDDLLLSREWRLQEERLTSRHRLNGVVVSRAQVQELRPLLLDLTVQGQTQQLGRPGQQRRWLDRFGGPELALALGPVAVAYRHWKQAAAALETARRDWQQLQQERQQQEQLLLDLEAAQLDDPQERLQLETAQDRLVHGVRLQEGVMTLLGRLIEGADQAPSALDHLGACEQELQLLEAIDPSLLSLRQACTDGLAQLQDLARDLDRYGASLESDPETLASLQERIAQLKTLERRHGQGLGELIVRRDELRQLLAPGGGEAALSELEAQEQQSRLKRDRCNGQLSAARRLAATALEGQLMEALRPMGLANVRFAVATPAAAASEEGADGVQFLFSANPGQPLAPLAEVASGGEMSRFLLALKTCLAAADPHVTLLFDEIDSGVSGRVSGAMAALLQKLAERRQVFCVTHQPL
;
A
#
# COMPACT_ATOMS: atom_id res chain seq x y z
N MET A 1 27.99 29.13 -14.62
CA MET A 1 27.61 30.56 -14.64
C MET A 1 27.11 30.90 -16.03
N LEU A 2 26.25 31.90 -16.21
CA LEU A 2 25.81 32.36 -17.53
C LEU A 2 26.94 33.14 -18.23
N THR A 3 27.44 32.66 -19.37
CA THR A 3 28.57 33.28 -20.11
C THR A 3 28.10 34.07 -21.32
N GLY A 4 26.95 33.74 -21.90
CA GLY A 4 26.40 34.48 -23.04
C GLY A 4 24.91 34.24 -23.25
N LEU A 5 24.28 35.17 -23.97
CA LEU A 5 22.87 35.12 -24.38
C LEU A 5 22.73 35.67 -25.80
N ARG A 6 22.11 34.88 -26.67
CA ARG A 6 21.75 35.26 -28.04
C ARG A 6 20.24 35.17 -28.23
N LEU A 7 19.66 36.23 -28.76
CA LEU A 7 18.23 36.31 -29.10
C LEU A 7 18.08 36.65 -30.57
N GLU A 8 17.20 35.93 -31.26
CA GLU A 8 16.82 36.20 -32.65
C GLU A 8 15.29 36.21 -32.76
N ASN A 9 14.74 37.32 -33.26
CA ASN A 9 13.30 37.50 -33.46
C ASN A 9 12.45 37.27 -32.19
N ILE A 10 12.90 37.81 -31.05
CA ILE A 10 12.22 37.68 -29.76
C ILE A 10 11.60 39.03 -29.35
N ALA A 11 10.27 39.09 -29.24
CA ALA A 11 9.50 40.26 -28.86
C ALA A 11 9.90 41.52 -29.67
N LEU A 12 10.56 42.50 -29.06
CA LEU A 12 11.04 43.73 -29.72
C LEU A 12 12.47 43.63 -30.27
N ILE A 13 13.13 42.48 -30.11
CA ILE A 13 14.53 42.24 -30.47
C ILE A 13 14.60 41.48 -31.79
N GLU A 14 15.28 42.03 -32.79
CA GLU A 14 15.55 41.36 -34.06
C GLU A 14 16.76 40.43 -33.92
N SER A 15 17.87 40.98 -33.45
CA SER A 15 19.08 40.25 -33.10
C SER A 15 19.74 40.91 -31.90
N LEU A 16 20.18 40.11 -30.93
CA LEU A 16 20.95 40.53 -29.78
C LEU A 16 21.95 39.44 -29.42
N GLU A 17 23.18 39.84 -29.14
CA GLU A 17 24.22 38.98 -28.60
C GLU A 17 24.88 39.69 -27.42
N LEU A 18 24.88 39.05 -26.26
CA LEU A 18 25.45 39.55 -25.02
C LEU A 18 26.45 38.55 -24.48
N ALA A 19 27.63 39.03 -24.10
CA ALA A 19 28.61 38.28 -23.33
C ALA A 19 28.57 38.75 -21.87
N PHE A 20 28.63 37.81 -20.94
CA PHE A 20 28.56 38.08 -19.51
C PHE A 20 29.83 37.60 -18.79
N SER A 21 30.23 38.37 -17.79
CA SER A 21 31.27 38.00 -16.84
C SER A 21 30.66 37.67 -15.48
N GLY A 22 31.45 37.06 -14.60
CA GLY A 22 31.06 36.83 -13.20
C GLY A 22 30.93 38.14 -12.41
N GLY A 23 30.41 38.05 -11.18
CA GLY A 23 30.20 39.19 -10.30
C GLY A 23 28.82 39.80 -10.44
N PHE A 24 28.72 41.14 -10.34
CA PHE A 24 27.44 41.85 -10.31
C PHE A 24 27.16 42.55 -11.64
N THR A 25 26.10 42.13 -12.33
CA THR A 25 25.61 42.75 -13.56
C THR A 25 24.29 43.48 -13.30
N VAL A 26 24.24 44.77 -13.65
CA VAL A 26 23.05 45.60 -13.47
C VAL A 26 22.47 46.00 -14.83
N LEU A 27 21.19 45.70 -15.04
CA LEU A 27 20.45 46.04 -16.26
C LEU A 27 19.61 47.31 -16.00
N THR A 28 20.03 48.44 -16.59
CA THR A 28 19.38 49.77 -16.48
C THR A 28 18.78 50.23 -17.82
N GLY A 29 18.02 51.33 -17.83
CA GLY A 29 17.25 51.80 -19.01
C GLY A 29 15.73 51.88 -18.79
N GLU A 30 14.96 52.14 -19.85
CA GLU A 30 13.50 52.34 -19.81
C GLU A 30 12.77 51.05 -19.34
N THR A 31 11.97 51.17 -18.28
CA THR A 31 11.18 50.07 -17.72
C THR A 31 10.13 49.60 -18.72
N GLY A 32 10.08 48.31 -19.02
CA GLY A 32 8.98 47.68 -19.78
C GLY A 32 9.26 47.28 -21.23
N ALA A 33 10.42 47.62 -21.83
CA ALA A 33 10.68 47.28 -23.24
C ALA A 33 11.91 46.38 -23.49
N GLY A 34 13.00 46.48 -22.71
CA GLY A 34 14.23 45.70 -22.97
C GLY A 34 14.58 44.68 -21.88
N LYS A 35 14.41 45.05 -20.62
CA LYS A 35 14.88 44.26 -19.46
C LYS A 35 14.02 43.05 -19.18
N SER A 36 12.69 43.24 -19.13
CA SER A 36 11.74 42.15 -18.92
C SER A 36 11.80 41.12 -20.04
N ILE A 37 12.09 41.54 -21.28
CA ILE A 37 12.30 40.62 -22.41
C ILE A 37 13.47 39.68 -22.15
N LEU A 38 14.58 40.15 -21.56
CA LEU A 38 15.72 39.28 -21.23
C LEU A 38 15.33 38.23 -20.18
N LEU A 39 14.53 38.61 -19.19
CA LEU A 39 14.08 37.71 -18.13
C LEU A 39 13.08 36.69 -18.64
N ASP A 40 12.10 37.15 -19.41
CA ASP A 40 11.11 36.30 -20.06
C ASP A 40 11.79 35.33 -21.03
N ALA A 41 12.84 35.78 -21.72
CA ALA A 41 13.64 34.94 -22.61
C ALA A 41 14.38 33.84 -21.84
N LEU A 42 15.04 34.18 -20.71
CA LEU A 42 15.71 33.20 -19.86
C LEU A 42 14.72 32.24 -19.19
N ASP A 43 13.57 32.72 -18.69
CA ASP A 43 12.53 31.85 -18.14
C ASP A 43 11.99 30.89 -19.20
N ALA A 44 11.75 31.39 -20.42
CA ALA A 44 11.33 30.58 -21.54
C ALA A 44 12.38 29.54 -21.93
N LEU A 45 13.67 29.91 -21.99
CA LEU A 45 14.75 28.98 -22.26
C LEU A 45 14.80 27.82 -21.24
N LEU A 46 14.51 28.12 -19.97
CA LEU A 46 14.51 27.18 -18.85
C LEU A 46 13.15 26.49 -18.62
N GLY A 47 12.40 26.26 -19.69
CA GLY A 47 11.15 25.50 -19.66
C GLY A 47 9.93 26.24 -19.09
N GLY A 48 10.03 27.55 -18.87
CA GLY A 48 8.95 28.49 -18.54
C GLY A 48 8.15 28.97 -19.76
N ALA A 49 7.44 30.09 -19.62
CA ALA A 49 6.61 30.75 -20.66
C ALA A 49 5.94 29.79 -21.69
N GLN A 50 4.89 29.08 -21.27
CA GLN A 50 4.18 28.10 -22.11
C GLN A 50 2.94 28.68 -22.81
N GLY A 51 2.47 28.00 -23.86
CA GLY A 51 1.23 28.35 -24.55
C GLY A 51 1.23 29.80 -25.05
N ALA A 52 0.17 30.55 -24.72
CA ALA A 52 0.02 31.94 -25.13
C ALA A 52 1.15 32.86 -24.65
N ALA A 53 1.78 32.59 -23.50
CA ALA A 53 2.92 33.38 -23.02
C ALA A 53 4.17 33.18 -23.90
N GLY A 54 4.45 31.93 -24.29
CA GLY A 54 5.51 31.62 -25.24
C GLY A 54 5.25 32.14 -26.65
N ALA A 55 3.97 32.25 -27.06
CA ALA A 55 3.61 32.83 -28.34
C ALA A 55 3.85 34.33 -28.42
N ARG A 56 3.68 35.06 -27.30
CA ARG A 56 3.98 36.49 -27.20
C ARG A 56 5.48 36.81 -27.32
N LEU A 57 6.34 35.82 -27.07
CA LEU A 57 7.79 35.98 -27.22
C LEU A 57 8.23 35.96 -28.68
N LEU A 58 7.49 35.35 -29.60
CA LEU A 58 7.84 35.41 -31.01
C LEU A 58 7.54 36.82 -31.54
N ARG A 59 8.55 37.49 -32.12
CA ARG A 59 8.39 38.82 -32.71
C ARG A 59 7.26 38.82 -33.75
N GLN A 60 6.41 39.85 -33.69
CA GLN A 60 5.29 39.99 -34.65
C GLN A 60 5.80 40.00 -36.10
N GLY A 61 5.11 39.26 -36.97
CA GLY A 61 5.47 39.12 -38.38
C GLY A 61 6.56 38.09 -38.68
N GLN A 62 7.17 37.46 -37.66
CA GLN A 62 8.22 36.46 -37.86
C GLN A 62 7.68 35.03 -37.75
N GLN A 63 8.24 34.12 -38.56
CA GLN A 63 7.88 32.70 -38.53
C GLN A 63 8.81 31.87 -37.65
N ARG A 64 9.97 32.42 -37.26
CA ARG A 64 11.00 31.74 -36.47
C ARG A 64 11.58 32.68 -35.42
N GLY A 65 11.85 32.15 -34.24
CA GLY A 65 12.57 32.85 -33.17
C GLY A 65 13.47 31.88 -32.42
N ARG A 66 14.59 32.37 -31.88
CA ARG A 66 15.59 31.55 -31.19
C ARG A 66 16.12 32.28 -29.96
N ILE A 67 16.26 31.53 -28.88
CA ILE A 67 16.98 31.95 -27.67
C ILE A 67 18.08 30.94 -27.45
N GLU A 68 19.30 31.41 -27.20
CA GLU A 68 20.43 30.57 -26.81
C GLU A 68 21.14 31.19 -25.63
N ALA A 69 21.54 30.36 -24.67
CA ALA A 69 22.42 30.78 -23.59
C ALA A 69 23.54 29.77 -23.41
N SER A 70 24.75 30.28 -23.22
CA SER A 70 25.93 29.51 -22.85
C SER A 70 26.17 29.59 -21.36
N PHE A 71 26.56 28.47 -20.76
CA PHE A 71 26.85 28.36 -19.35
C PHE A 71 28.18 27.64 -19.11
N SER A 72 29.00 28.18 -18.22
CA SER A 72 30.19 27.48 -17.74
C SER A 72 29.82 26.26 -16.90
N LEU A 73 30.58 25.18 -17.08
CA LEU A 73 30.38 23.92 -16.39
C LEU A 73 30.71 24.02 -14.89
N THR A 74 29.85 23.44 -14.08
CA THR A 74 30.02 23.33 -12.62
C THR A 74 29.95 21.85 -12.22
N PRO A 75 30.57 21.44 -11.10
CA PRO A 75 30.55 20.03 -10.71
C PRO A 75 29.14 19.41 -10.60
N PRO A 76 28.11 20.11 -10.06
CA PRO A 76 26.74 19.61 -10.06
C PRO A 76 26.15 19.44 -11.47
N LEU A 77 26.48 20.35 -12.39
CA LEU A 77 26.03 20.28 -13.78
C LEU A 77 26.70 19.12 -14.53
N GLN A 78 28.00 18.91 -14.33
CA GLN A 78 28.74 17.76 -14.88
C GLN A 78 28.15 16.43 -14.41
N SER A 79 27.89 16.31 -13.10
CA SER A 79 27.27 15.10 -12.53
C SER A 79 25.89 14.81 -13.13
N TRP A 80 25.08 15.85 -13.37
CA TRP A 80 23.77 15.67 -14.02
C TRP A 80 23.92 15.23 -15.48
N LEU A 81 24.87 15.79 -16.23
CA LEU A 81 25.13 15.41 -17.62
C LEU A 81 25.57 13.95 -17.74
N GLU A 82 26.46 13.50 -16.85
CA GLU A 82 26.91 12.10 -16.78
C GLU A 82 25.74 11.15 -16.50
N GLN A 83 24.87 11.49 -15.54
CA GLN A 83 23.68 10.70 -15.20
C GLN A 83 22.68 10.62 -16.36
N GLN A 84 22.60 11.65 -17.18
CA GLN A 84 21.72 11.72 -18.35
C GLN A 84 22.41 11.24 -19.63
N HIS A 85 23.67 10.80 -19.56
CA HIS A 85 24.49 10.34 -20.67
C HIS A 85 24.64 11.37 -21.81
N PHE A 86 24.79 12.66 -21.46
CA PHE A 86 25.16 13.69 -22.42
C PHE A 86 26.68 13.86 -22.48
N GLU A 87 27.25 13.67 -23.67
CA GLU A 87 28.64 13.97 -23.96
C GLU A 87 28.77 15.44 -24.39
N LEU A 88 29.74 16.15 -23.84
CA LEU A 88 30.08 17.52 -24.25
C LEU A 88 31.35 17.50 -25.08
N GLU A 89 31.33 18.13 -26.25
CA GLU A 89 32.51 18.35 -27.08
C GLU A 89 33.30 19.61 -26.67
N GLU A 90 32.64 20.55 -25.97
CA GLU A 90 33.18 21.85 -25.56
C GLU A 90 33.08 22.04 -24.04
N ASP A 91 33.87 22.98 -23.50
CA ASP A 91 33.92 23.30 -22.05
C ASP A 91 32.71 24.14 -21.56
N ASP A 92 31.76 24.46 -22.45
CA ASP A 92 30.55 25.22 -22.14
C ASP A 92 29.27 24.43 -22.52
N LEU A 93 28.22 24.66 -21.73
CA LEU A 93 26.88 24.15 -21.99
C LEU A 93 26.08 25.18 -22.80
N LEU A 94 25.69 24.83 -24.02
CA LEU A 94 24.80 25.61 -24.86
C LEU A 94 23.36 25.08 -24.77
N LEU A 95 22.48 25.84 -24.13
CA LEU A 95 21.05 25.56 -24.12
C LEU A 95 20.36 26.49 -25.10
N SER A 96 19.52 25.95 -26.00
CA SER A 96 18.71 26.75 -26.92
C SER A 96 17.25 26.34 -26.93
N ARG A 97 16.38 27.31 -27.22
CA ARG A 97 14.95 27.10 -27.49
C ARG A 97 14.58 27.81 -28.78
N GLU A 98 14.08 27.03 -29.74
CA GLU A 98 13.63 27.52 -31.04
C GLU A 98 12.11 27.47 -31.12
N TRP A 99 11.50 28.50 -31.69
CA TRP A 99 10.09 28.56 -32.07
C TRP A 99 9.93 28.54 -33.59
N ARG A 100 8.89 27.84 -34.07
CA ARG A 100 8.49 27.82 -35.48
C ARG A 100 6.98 27.94 -35.58
N LEU A 101 6.52 28.94 -36.33
CA LEU A 101 5.13 29.15 -36.69
C LEU A 101 4.90 28.58 -38.09
N GLN A 102 4.06 27.55 -38.18
CA GLN A 102 3.64 26.93 -39.44
C GLN A 102 2.13 26.72 -39.39
N GLU A 103 1.40 27.15 -40.43
CA GLU A 103 -0.05 26.95 -40.54
C GLU A 103 -0.82 27.42 -39.27
N GLU A 104 -0.48 28.61 -38.77
CA GLU A 104 -0.99 29.19 -37.51
C GLU A 104 -0.67 28.41 -36.22
N ARG A 105 0.04 27.28 -36.32
CA ARG A 105 0.48 26.48 -35.19
C ARG A 105 1.90 26.84 -34.79
N LEU A 106 2.06 27.33 -33.56
CA LEU A 106 3.37 27.56 -32.96
C LEU A 106 3.90 26.28 -32.32
N THR A 107 5.10 25.87 -32.71
CA THR A 107 5.84 24.77 -32.09
C THR A 107 7.14 25.29 -31.49
N SER A 108 7.63 24.67 -30.42
CA SER A 108 8.94 25.00 -29.85
C SER A 108 9.72 23.75 -29.47
N ARG A 109 11.05 23.79 -29.59
CA ARG A 109 11.95 22.69 -29.23
C ARG A 109 13.12 23.22 -28.41
N HIS A 110 13.50 22.48 -27.38
CA HIS A 110 14.72 22.75 -26.62
C HIS A 110 15.85 21.88 -27.18
N ARG A 111 17.06 22.43 -27.20
CA ARG A 111 18.28 21.68 -27.53
C ARG A 111 19.37 21.97 -26.50
N LEU A 112 20.12 20.94 -26.16
CA LEU A 112 21.32 21.00 -25.35
C LEU A 112 22.49 20.58 -26.23
N ASN A 113 23.45 21.48 -26.47
CA ASN A 113 24.56 21.28 -27.41
C ASN A 113 24.10 20.69 -28.77
N GLY A 114 23.00 21.22 -29.30
CA GLY A 114 22.41 20.78 -30.56
C GLY A 114 21.50 19.55 -30.47
N VAL A 115 21.57 18.74 -29.41
CA VAL A 115 20.73 17.56 -29.18
C VAL A 115 19.36 17.96 -28.65
N VAL A 116 18.27 17.41 -29.22
CA VAL A 116 16.90 17.73 -28.76
C VAL A 116 16.65 17.15 -27.38
N VAL A 117 16.18 17.97 -26.44
CA VAL A 117 15.88 17.57 -25.06
C VAL A 117 14.43 17.81 -24.68
N SER A 118 13.92 17.00 -23.75
CA SER A 118 12.56 17.16 -23.23
C SER A 118 12.47 18.35 -22.28
N ARG A 119 11.26 18.91 -22.13
CA ARG A 119 11.01 19.98 -21.14
C ARG A 119 11.27 19.52 -19.70
N ALA A 120 10.99 18.26 -19.38
CA ALA A 120 11.23 17.70 -18.05
C ALA A 120 12.72 17.77 -17.70
N GLN A 121 13.60 17.35 -18.63
CA GLN A 121 15.05 17.47 -18.46
C GLN A 121 15.50 18.92 -18.30
N VAL A 122 14.93 19.86 -19.06
CA VAL A 122 15.23 21.30 -18.89
C VAL A 122 14.78 21.81 -17.52
N GLN A 123 13.66 21.33 -16.98
CA GLN A 123 13.19 21.69 -15.65
C GLN A 123 14.06 21.11 -14.53
N GLU A 124 14.70 19.96 -14.75
CA GLU A 124 15.73 19.40 -13.85
C GLU A 124 17.03 20.21 -13.91
N LEU A 125 17.42 20.69 -15.10
CA LEU A 125 18.60 21.55 -15.29
C LEU A 125 18.44 22.94 -14.68
N ARG A 126 17.25 23.53 -14.77
CA ARG A 126 16.95 24.89 -14.31
C ARG A 126 17.58 25.25 -12.95
N PRO A 127 17.36 24.50 -11.85
CA PRO A 127 17.93 24.82 -10.54
C PRO A 127 19.46 24.74 -10.47
N LEU A 128 20.12 24.08 -11.43
CA LEU A 128 21.58 24.00 -11.53
C LEU A 128 22.20 25.20 -12.29
N LEU A 129 21.40 25.87 -13.12
CA LEU A 129 21.87 26.95 -14.01
C LEU A 129 21.53 28.34 -13.45
N LEU A 130 20.26 28.56 -13.14
CA LEU A 130 19.70 29.90 -12.89
C LEU A 130 18.57 29.85 -11.86
N ASP A 131 18.67 30.74 -10.89
CA ASP A 131 17.62 30.99 -9.89
C ASP A 131 17.06 32.40 -10.09
N LEU A 132 15.98 32.45 -10.87
CA LEU A 132 15.24 33.66 -11.21
C LEU A 132 14.33 34.05 -10.04
N THR A 133 14.42 35.28 -9.54
CA THR A 133 13.51 35.84 -8.52
C THR A 133 12.63 36.90 -9.20
N VAL A 134 11.43 36.49 -9.60
CA VAL A 134 10.44 37.36 -10.29
C VAL A 134 9.18 37.47 -9.43
N GLN A 135 8.39 38.53 -9.64
CA GLN A 135 7.08 38.69 -9.01
C GLN A 135 6.22 37.41 -9.18
N GLY A 136 5.60 36.93 -8.08
CA GLY A 136 4.74 35.74 -8.08
C GLY A 136 5.41 34.41 -7.75
N GLN A 137 6.73 34.36 -7.48
CA GLN A 137 7.42 33.13 -7.07
C GLN A 137 7.21 32.69 -5.61
N THR A 138 6.30 33.32 -4.88
CA THR A 138 5.86 32.87 -3.55
C THR A 138 5.39 31.42 -3.52
N GLN A 139 4.98 30.84 -4.65
CA GLN A 139 4.62 29.42 -4.73
C GLN A 139 5.80 28.46 -4.51
N GLN A 140 7.04 28.82 -4.87
CA GLN A 140 8.20 27.96 -4.61
C GLN A 140 8.57 27.90 -3.12
N LEU A 141 8.32 29.00 -2.39
CA LEU A 141 8.52 29.09 -0.95
C LEU A 141 7.63 28.11 -0.18
N GLY A 142 6.45 27.78 -0.71
CA GLY A 142 5.50 26.85 -0.09
C GLY A 142 5.72 25.38 -0.43
N ARG A 143 6.68 25.02 -1.30
CA ARG A 143 6.86 23.62 -1.71
C ARG A 143 7.37 22.76 -0.56
N PRO A 144 6.65 21.68 -0.18
CA PRO A 144 7.12 20.73 0.82
C PRO A 144 8.51 20.19 0.46
N GLY A 145 9.43 20.15 1.44
CA GLY A 145 10.81 19.68 1.28
C GLY A 145 11.82 20.70 0.73
N GLN A 146 11.40 21.81 0.09
CA GLN A 146 12.34 22.85 -0.34
C GLN A 146 12.93 23.62 0.84
N GLN A 147 12.08 24.03 1.79
CA GLN A 147 12.51 24.74 2.99
C GLN A 147 13.47 23.89 3.84
N ARG A 148 13.21 22.58 3.93
CA ARG A 148 14.12 21.62 4.56
C ARG A 148 15.47 21.57 3.86
N ARG A 149 15.50 21.48 2.53
CA ARG A 149 16.76 21.51 1.76
C ARG A 149 17.53 22.81 1.97
N TRP A 150 16.85 23.96 2.06
CA TRP A 150 17.50 25.23 2.39
C TRP A 150 18.10 25.22 3.79
N LEU A 151 17.35 24.74 4.79
CA LEU A 151 17.84 24.64 6.17
C LEU A 151 19.03 23.67 6.27
N ASP A 152 18.92 22.51 5.63
CA ASP A 152 19.96 21.48 5.63
C ASP A 152 21.25 22.00 4.99
N ARG A 153 21.13 22.73 3.87
CA ARG A 153 22.26 23.40 3.21
C ARG A 153 22.86 24.50 4.07
N PHE A 154 22.02 25.31 4.73
CA PHE A 154 22.46 26.37 5.62
C PHE A 154 23.24 25.83 6.83
N GLY A 155 22.81 24.69 7.38
CA GLY A 155 23.50 23.99 8.47
C GLY A 155 24.91 23.48 8.13
N GLY A 156 25.32 23.54 6.86
CA GLY A 156 26.69 23.32 6.44
C GLY A 156 27.19 21.87 6.60
N PRO A 157 28.50 21.65 6.67
CA PRO A 157 29.11 20.32 6.68
C PRO A 157 28.66 19.42 7.84
N GLU A 158 28.46 19.99 9.03
CA GLU A 158 28.03 19.23 10.21
C GLU A 158 26.65 18.58 10.01
N LEU A 159 25.69 19.35 9.47
CA LEU A 159 24.36 18.84 9.16
C LEU A 159 24.43 17.87 7.97
N ALA A 160 25.20 18.18 6.93
CA ALA A 160 25.39 17.31 5.77
C ALA A 160 25.93 15.91 6.16
N LEU A 161 26.86 15.84 7.13
CA LEU A 161 27.37 14.57 7.66
C LEU A 161 26.31 13.73 8.38
N ALA A 162 25.27 14.35 8.93
CA ALA A 162 24.18 13.64 9.62
C ALA A 162 23.13 13.04 8.66
N LEU A 163 23.01 13.56 7.43
CA LEU A 163 22.00 13.11 6.45
C LEU A 163 22.24 11.66 6.00
N GLY A 164 23.50 11.30 5.71
CA GLY A 164 23.85 9.95 5.23
C GLY A 164 23.47 8.83 6.22
N PRO A 165 23.88 8.90 7.50
CA PRO A 165 23.49 7.94 8.53
C PRO A 165 21.98 7.78 8.70
N VAL A 166 21.22 8.86 8.59
CA VAL A 166 19.74 8.83 8.65
C VAL A 166 19.16 8.01 7.50
N ALA A 167 19.58 8.29 6.27
CA ALA A 167 19.11 7.55 5.09
C ALA A 167 19.45 6.05 5.16
N VAL A 168 20.65 5.71 5.65
CA VAL A 168 21.06 4.30 5.83
C VAL A 168 20.25 3.63 6.94
N ALA A 169 20.10 4.27 8.10
CA ALA A 169 19.35 3.71 9.22
C ALA A 169 17.86 3.52 8.89
N TYR A 170 17.26 4.46 8.15
CA TYR A 170 15.89 4.33 7.66
C TYR A 170 15.72 3.11 6.75
N ARG A 171 16.61 2.94 5.76
CA ARG A 171 16.56 1.80 4.82
C ARG A 171 16.70 0.46 5.54
N HIS A 172 17.66 0.35 6.45
CA HIS A 172 17.83 -0.87 7.25
C HIS A 172 16.61 -1.18 8.11
N TRP A 173 16.05 -0.18 8.78
CA TRP A 173 14.83 -0.35 9.57
C TRP A 173 13.65 -0.80 8.68
N LYS A 174 13.48 -0.19 7.51
CA LYS A 174 12.40 -0.56 6.56
C LYS A 174 12.52 -2.02 6.11
N GLN A 175 13.73 -2.48 5.84
CA GLN A 175 14.02 -3.87 5.47
C GLN A 175 13.71 -4.84 6.61
N ALA A 176 14.18 -4.54 7.84
CA ALA A 176 13.92 -5.37 9.01
C ALA A 176 12.43 -5.43 9.35
N ALA A 177 11.72 -4.30 9.27
CA ALA A 177 10.28 -4.25 9.48
C ALA A 177 9.50 -5.05 8.43
N ALA A 178 9.90 -4.98 7.16
CA ALA A 178 9.28 -5.79 6.11
C ALA A 178 9.50 -7.29 6.33
N ALA A 179 10.72 -7.69 6.69
CA ALA A 179 11.04 -9.10 7.00
C ALA A 179 10.23 -9.62 8.19
N LEU A 180 10.11 -8.83 9.27
CA LEU A 180 9.30 -9.18 10.43
C LEU A 180 7.82 -9.33 10.08
N GLU A 181 7.26 -8.40 9.31
CA GLU A 181 5.84 -8.46 8.91
C GLU A 181 5.53 -9.67 8.02
N THR A 182 6.44 -10.05 7.12
CA THR A 182 6.32 -11.31 6.37
C THR A 182 6.34 -12.51 7.30
N ALA A 183 7.35 -12.61 8.18
CA ALA A 183 7.45 -13.73 9.12
C ALA A 183 6.25 -13.84 10.07
N ARG A 184 5.66 -12.71 10.49
CA ARG A 184 4.43 -12.70 11.31
C ARG A 184 3.23 -13.26 10.55
N ARG A 185 3.08 -12.92 9.28
CA ARG A 185 1.99 -13.44 8.44
C ARG A 185 2.15 -14.94 8.21
N ASP A 186 3.36 -15.37 7.87
CA ASP A 186 3.67 -16.79 7.66
C ASP A 186 3.45 -17.58 8.94
N TRP A 187 3.89 -17.06 10.08
CA TRP A 187 3.66 -17.68 11.39
C TRP A 187 2.17 -17.75 11.74
N GLN A 188 1.39 -16.68 11.53
CA GLN A 188 -0.06 -16.69 11.75
C GLN A 188 -0.77 -17.71 10.87
N GLN A 189 -0.38 -17.83 9.60
CA GLN A 189 -0.95 -18.82 8.69
C GLN A 189 -0.62 -20.24 9.16
N LEU A 190 0.64 -20.52 9.50
CA LEU A 190 1.06 -21.81 10.03
C LEU A 190 0.33 -22.17 11.33
N GLN A 191 0.10 -21.21 12.22
CA GLN A 191 -0.67 -21.43 13.45
C GLN A 191 -2.14 -21.74 13.17
N GLN A 192 -2.78 -21.04 12.22
CA GLN A 192 -4.16 -21.33 11.82
C GLN A 192 -4.29 -22.72 11.18
N GLU A 193 -3.38 -23.07 10.27
CA GLU A 193 -3.33 -24.39 9.64
C GLU A 193 -3.11 -25.49 10.70
N ARG A 194 -2.17 -25.27 11.63
CA ARG A 194 -1.92 -26.17 12.75
C ARG A 194 -3.16 -26.34 13.64
N GLN A 195 -3.84 -25.25 14.00
CA GLN A 195 -5.05 -25.31 14.82
C GLN A 195 -6.17 -26.09 14.13
N GLN A 196 -6.36 -25.90 12.82
CA GLN A 196 -7.33 -26.68 12.03
C GLN A 196 -6.97 -28.16 12.00
N GLN A 197 -5.68 -28.48 11.85
CA GLN A 197 -5.17 -29.85 11.88
C GLN A 197 -5.35 -30.50 13.27
N GLU A 198 -5.10 -29.77 14.34
CA GLU A 198 -5.31 -30.23 15.73
C GLU A 198 -6.80 -30.50 16.00
N GLN A 199 -7.69 -29.61 15.57
CA GLN A 199 -9.13 -29.82 15.69
C GLN A 199 -9.60 -31.04 14.89
N LEU A 200 -9.10 -31.22 13.67
CA LEU A 200 -9.42 -32.38 12.86
C LEU A 200 -8.90 -33.68 13.49
N LEU A 201 -7.69 -33.67 14.05
CA LEU A 201 -7.14 -34.83 14.76
C LEU A 201 -8.04 -35.19 15.96
N LEU A 202 -8.46 -34.21 16.76
CA LEU A 202 -9.37 -34.41 17.89
C LEU A 202 -10.71 -35.00 17.43
N ASP A 203 -11.31 -34.47 16.35
CA ASP A 203 -12.56 -34.97 15.79
C ASP A 203 -12.44 -36.44 15.33
N LEU A 204 -11.32 -36.81 14.69
CA LEU A 204 -11.07 -38.18 14.21
C LEU A 204 -10.73 -39.15 15.35
N GLU A 205 -10.02 -38.69 16.38
CA GLU A 205 -9.73 -39.50 17.57
C GLU A 205 -10.98 -39.75 18.41
N ALA A 206 -11.86 -38.74 18.56
CA ALA A 206 -13.14 -38.88 19.23
C ALA A 206 -14.07 -39.89 18.54
N ALA A 207 -13.94 -40.06 17.22
CA ALA A 207 -14.73 -41.03 16.46
C ALA A 207 -14.30 -42.50 16.67
N GLN A 208 -13.11 -42.74 17.25
CA GLN A 208 -12.60 -44.08 17.57
C GLN A 208 -12.67 -45.04 16.35
N LEU A 209 -12.05 -44.62 15.25
CA LEU A 209 -12.02 -45.40 14.02
C LEU A 209 -10.84 -46.38 14.05
N ASP A 210 -11.11 -47.66 14.30
CA ASP A 210 -10.05 -48.69 14.38
C ASP A 210 -10.15 -49.76 13.29
N ASP A 211 -11.35 -50.00 12.76
CA ASP A 211 -11.60 -50.97 11.69
C ASP A 211 -12.15 -50.28 10.43
N PRO A 212 -11.45 -50.32 9.27
CA PRO A 212 -11.95 -49.77 8.02
C PRO A 212 -13.22 -50.46 7.50
N GLN A 213 -13.54 -51.66 7.99
CA GLN A 213 -14.73 -52.42 7.61
C GLN A 213 -15.86 -52.33 8.64
N GLU A 214 -15.70 -51.55 9.72
CA GLU A 214 -16.67 -51.44 10.81
C GLU A 214 -18.08 -51.18 10.29
N ARG A 215 -18.26 -50.19 9.40
CA ARG A 215 -19.58 -49.85 8.85
C ARG A 215 -20.24 -51.03 8.12
N LEU A 216 -19.48 -51.76 7.31
CA LEU A 216 -20.01 -52.90 6.55
C LEU A 216 -20.43 -54.04 7.48
N GLN A 217 -19.66 -54.29 8.53
CA GLN A 217 -19.98 -55.30 9.54
C GLN A 217 -21.25 -54.92 10.32
N LEU A 218 -21.37 -53.65 10.73
CA LEU A 218 -22.54 -53.13 11.42
C LEU A 218 -23.80 -53.17 10.54
N GLU A 219 -23.69 -52.80 9.26
CA GLU A 219 -24.81 -52.89 8.29
C GLU A 219 -25.27 -54.35 8.12
N THR A 220 -24.33 -55.30 8.03
CA THR A 220 -24.64 -56.73 7.95
C THR A 220 -25.34 -57.24 9.22
N ALA A 221 -24.88 -56.81 10.39
CA ALA A 221 -25.50 -57.16 11.67
C ALA A 221 -26.91 -56.53 11.83
N GLN A 222 -27.09 -55.28 11.39
CA GLN A 222 -28.38 -54.61 11.34
C GLN A 222 -29.36 -55.37 10.45
N ASP A 223 -28.96 -55.74 9.23
CA ASP A 223 -29.83 -56.48 8.31
C ASP A 223 -30.31 -57.80 8.93
N ARG A 224 -29.39 -58.53 9.60
CA ARG A 224 -29.75 -59.76 10.33
C ARG A 224 -30.80 -59.51 11.41
N LEU A 225 -30.65 -58.47 12.23
CA LEU A 225 -31.61 -58.14 13.29
C LEU A 225 -32.95 -57.64 12.73
N VAL A 226 -32.94 -56.79 11.71
CA VAL A 226 -34.16 -56.31 11.03
C VAL A 226 -34.93 -57.48 10.42
N HIS A 227 -34.23 -58.43 9.80
CA HIS A 227 -34.85 -59.66 9.30
C HIS A 227 -35.41 -60.51 10.44
N GLY A 228 -34.70 -60.62 11.57
CA GLY A 228 -35.19 -61.29 12.78
C GLY A 228 -36.50 -60.71 13.30
N VAL A 229 -36.57 -59.38 13.46
CA VAL A 229 -37.78 -58.66 13.89
C VAL A 229 -38.94 -58.90 12.92
N ARG A 230 -38.71 -58.79 11.61
CA ARG A 230 -39.75 -59.03 10.59
C ARG A 230 -40.26 -60.47 10.60
N LEU A 231 -39.38 -61.45 10.80
CA LEU A 231 -39.77 -62.85 10.95
C LEU A 231 -40.61 -63.05 12.21
N GLN A 232 -40.23 -62.40 13.33
CA GLN A 232 -40.97 -62.47 14.59
C GLN A 232 -42.38 -61.87 14.46
N GLU A 233 -42.51 -60.69 13.85
CA GLU A 233 -43.81 -60.07 13.55
C GLU A 233 -44.69 -60.96 12.65
N GLY A 234 -44.07 -61.60 11.65
CA GLY A 234 -44.73 -62.56 10.76
C GLY A 234 -45.26 -63.78 11.52
N VAL A 235 -44.44 -64.37 12.40
CA VAL A 235 -44.82 -65.49 13.25
C VAL A 235 -45.96 -65.11 14.20
N MET A 236 -45.86 -63.97 14.89
CA MET A 236 -46.93 -63.47 15.77
C MET A 236 -48.24 -63.27 15.00
N THR A 237 -48.17 -62.73 13.78
CA THR A 237 -49.36 -62.56 12.92
C THR A 237 -49.98 -63.91 12.53
N LEU A 238 -49.15 -64.92 12.21
CA LEU A 238 -49.63 -66.25 11.87
C LEU A 238 -50.26 -66.96 13.08
N LEU A 239 -49.61 -66.91 14.25
CA LEU A 239 -50.12 -67.48 15.49
C LEU A 239 -51.45 -66.82 15.92
N GLY A 240 -51.53 -65.49 15.84
CA GLY A 240 -52.78 -64.75 16.10
C GLY A 240 -53.93 -65.23 15.20
N ARG A 241 -53.68 -65.50 13.91
CA ARG A 241 -54.71 -66.04 12.99
C ARG A 241 -55.08 -67.50 13.26
N LEU A 242 -54.10 -68.33 13.61
CA LEU A 242 -54.29 -69.77 13.79
C LEU A 242 -54.91 -70.11 15.15
N ILE A 243 -54.55 -69.38 16.21
CA ILE A 243 -54.90 -69.70 17.61
C ILE A 243 -55.88 -68.68 18.22
N GLU A 244 -55.62 -67.39 18.06
CA GLU A 244 -56.37 -66.35 18.82
C GLU A 244 -57.65 -65.89 18.09
N GLY A 245 -57.61 -65.85 16.75
CA GLY A 245 -58.67 -65.27 15.93
C GLY A 245 -58.49 -63.77 15.70
N ALA A 246 -59.25 -63.22 14.74
CA ALA A 246 -59.31 -61.77 14.56
C ALA A 246 -60.37 -61.17 15.49
N ASP A 247 -60.39 -59.85 15.67
CA ASP A 247 -61.43 -59.21 16.50
C ASP A 247 -62.84 -59.64 16.05
N GLN A 248 -63.57 -60.26 16.98
CA GLN A 248 -64.92 -60.81 16.78
C GLN A 248 -65.04 -61.95 15.76
N ALA A 249 -63.92 -62.58 15.36
CA ALA A 249 -63.91 -63.74 14.48
C ALA A 249 -63.12 -64.90 15.11
N PRO A 250 -63.62 -66.15 15.08
CA PRO A 250 -62.89 -67.29 15.64
C PRO A 250 -61.58 -67.54 14.89
N SER A 251 -60.65 -68.25 15.55
CA SER A 251 -59.41 -68.67 14.91
C SER A 251 -59.66 -69.72 13.82
N ALA A 252 -58.67 -69.93 12.96
CA ALA A 252 -58.74 -71.00 11.97
C ALA A 252 -58.94 -72.38 12.63
N LEU A 253 -58.28 -72.61 13.78
CA LEU A 253 -58.44 -73.84 14.55
C LEU A 253 -59.84 -73.96 15.17
N ASP A 254 -60.42 -72.87 15.69
CA ASP A 254 -61.78 -72.89 16.24
C ASP A 254 -62.82 -73.18 15.15
N HIS A 255 -62.66 -72.57 13.97
CA HIS A 255 -63.53 -72.82 12.82
C HIS A 255 -63.46 -74.27 12.34
N LEU A 256 -62.25 -74.82 12.20
CA LEU A 256 -62.06 -76.22 11.83
C LEU A 256 -62.60 -77.17 12.90
N GLY A 257 -62.42 -76.84 14.19
CA GLY A 257 -63.00 -77.59 15.29
C GLY A 257 -64.54 -77.61 15.25
N ALA A 258 -65.17 -76.47 14.93
CA ALA A 258 -66.62 -76.42 14.72
C ALA A 258 -67.07 -77.25 13.51
N CYS A 259 -66.32 -77.22 12.41
CA CYS A 259 -66.58 -78.07 11.24
C CYS A 259 -66.44 -79.57 11.56
N GLU A 260 -65.44 -79.96 12.35
CA GLU A 260 -65.27 -81.34 12.80
C GLU A 260 -66.45 -81.82 13.64
N GLN A 261 -66.93 -80.99 14.57
CA GLN A 261 -68.12 -81.28 15.39
C GLN A 261 -69.37 -81.47 14.52
N GLU A 262 -69.59 -80.60 13.54
CA GLU A 262 -70.73 -80.71 12.64
C GLU A 262 -70.62 -81.97 11.75
N LEU A 263 -69.44 -82.28 11.23
CA LEU A 263 -69.19 -83.51 10.48
C LEU A 263 -69.41 -84.77 11.33
N GLN A 264 -69.09 -84.72 12.62
CA GLN A 264 -69.38 -85.81 13.56
C GLN A 264 -70.88 -86.05 13.74
N LEU A 265 -71.67 -84.97 13.80
CA LEU A 265 -73.13 -85.06 13.84
C LEU A 265 -73.69 -85.62 12.53
N LEU A 266 -73.17 -85.19 11.38
CA LEU A 266 -73.60 -85.66 10.07
C LEU A 266 -73.19 -87.12 9.79
N GLU A 267 -72.01 -87.56 10.22
CA GLU A 267 -71.58 -88.97 10.10
C GLU A 267 -72.52 -89.93 10.83
N ALA A 268 -73.06 -89.51 11.98
CA ALA A 268 -74.04 -90.31 12.73
C ALA A 268 -75.35 -90.53 11.94
N ILE A 269 -75.63 -89.68 10.95
CA ILE A 269 -76.78 -89.77 10.03
C ILE A 269 -76.41 -90.54 8.77
N ASP A 270 -75.24 -90.23 8.17
CA ASP A 270 -74.72 -90.87 6.96
C ASP A 270 -73.26 -91.35 7.18
N PRO A 271 -73.06 -92.66 7.43
CA PRO A 271 -71.73 -93.22 7.66
C PRO A 271 -70.74 -93.05 6.49
N SER A 272 -71.20 -92.71 5.28
CA SER A 272 -70.30 -92.46 4.14
C SER A 272 -69.43 -91.22 4.32
N LEU A 273 -69.78 -90.34 5.27
CA LEU A 273 -69.03 -89.13 5.60
C LEU A 273 -67.81 -89.38 6.49
N LEU A 274 -67.58 -90.61 6.97
CA LEU A 274 -66.45 -90.97 7.84
C LEU A 274 -65.10 -90.50 7.28
N SER A 275 -64.86 -90.69 5.99
CA SER A 275 -63.60 -90.27 5.35
C SER A 275 -63.43 -88.75 5.31
N LEU A 276 -64.53 -87.99 5.20
CA LEU A 276 -64.50 -86.53 5.25
C LEU A 276 -64.27 -86.01 6.67
N ARG A 277 -64.87 -86.64 7.68
CA ARG A 277 -64.59 -86.30 9.09
C ARG A 277 -63.14 -86.62 9.45
N GLN A 278 -62.64 -87.80 9.08
CA GLN A 278 -61.23 -88.18 9.30
C GLN A 278 -60.28 -87.18 8.63
N ALA A 279 -60.57 -86.76 7.39
CA ALA A 279 -59.78 -85.72 6.73
C ALA A 279 -59.80 -84.36 7.48
N CYS A 280 -60.94 -84.00 8.09
CA CYS A 280 -61.05 -82.78 8.91
C CYS A 280 -60.25 -82.91 10.22
N THR A 281 -60.37 -84.04 10.93
CA THR A 281 -59.59 -84.34 12.14
C THR A 281 -58.09 -84.31 11.88
N ASP A 282 -57.64 -84.94 10.79
CA ASP A 282 -56.24 -84.96 10.38
C ASP A 282 -55.74 -83.55 10.03
N GLY A 283 -56.56 -82.76 9.31
CA GLY A 283 -56.26 -81.36 8.99
C GLY A 283 -56.16 -80.46 10.23
N LEU A 284 -57.02 -80.68 11.23
CA LEU A 284 -57.00 -79.96 12.50
C LEU A 284 -55.73 -80.29 13.28
N ALA A 285 -55.35 -81.56 13.39
CA ALA A 285 -54.11 -81.98 14.03
C ALA A 285 -52.87 -81.38 13.34
N GLN A 286 -52.81 -81.40 12.00
CA GLN A 286 -51.72 -80.80 11.24
C GLN A 286 -51.57 -79.29 11.47
N LEU A 287 -52.68 -78.56 11.56
CA LEU A 287 -52.65 -77.11 11.84
C LEU A 287 -52.25 -76.80 13.29
N GLN A 288 -52.63 -77.65 14.26
CA GLN A 288 -52.16 -77.53 15.64
C GLN A 288 -50.65 -77.74 15.73
N ASP A 289 -50.11 -78.74 15.02
CA ASP A 289 -48.67 -78.97 14.98
C ASP A 289 -47.93 -77.83 14.28
N LEU A 290 -48.46 -77.30 13.17
CA LEU A 290 -47.92 -76.09 12.53
C LEU A 290 -47.86 -74.90 13.49
N ALA A 291 -48.91 -74.68 14.29
CA ALA A 291 -48.95 -73.60 15.26
C ALA A 291 -47.88 -73.78 16.36
N ARG A 292 -47.69 -75.01 16.86
CA ARG A 292 -46.61 -75.32 17.81
C ARG A 292 -45.22 -75.14 17.20
N ASP A 293 -45.05 -75.50 15.94
CA ASP A 293 -43.78 -75.32 15.21
C ASP A 293 -43.47 -73.85 14.99
N LEU A 294 -44.48 -73.04 14.65
CA LEU A 294 -44.36 -71.59 14.53
C LEU A 294 -44.02 -70.93 15.87
N ASP A 295 -44.63 -71.36 16.97
CA ASP A 295 -44.33 -70.85 18.32
C ASP A 295 -42.89 -71.18 18.74
N ARG A 296 -42.44 -72.43 18.54
CA ARG A 296 -41.04 -72.83 18.77
C ARG A 296 -40.07 -72.06 17.90
N TYR A 297 -40.40 -71.87 16.62
CA TYR A 297 -39.59 -71.07 15.71
C TYR A 297 -39.52 -69.60 16.15
N GLY A 298 -40.64 -68.99 16.53
CA GLY A 298 -40.71 -67.63 17.07
C GLY A 298 -39.87 -67.44 18.33
N ALA A 299 -39.92 -68.39 19.26
CA ALA A 299 -39.09 -68.39 20.48
C ALA A 299 -37.59 -68.54 20.20
N SER A 300 -37.21 -69.07 19.03
CA SER A 300 -35.81 -69.20 18.60
C SER A 300 -35.26 -67.95 17.89
N LEU A 301 -36.12 -66.98 17.55
CA LEU A 301 -35.70 -65.73 16.91
C LEU A 301 -35.13 -64.78 17.99
N GLU A 302 -33.87 -64.40 17.82
CA GLU A 302 -33.23 -63.35 18.62
C GLU A 302 -33.83 -61.99 18.24
N SER A 303 -34.37 -61.27 19.23
CA SER A 303 -34.86 -59.90 19.06
C SER A 303 -34.30 -59.05 20.19
N ASP A 304 -33.39 -58.15 19.84
CA ASP A 304 -32.77 -57.20 20.75
C ASP A 304 -32.93 -55.77 20.18
N PRO A 305 -34.04 -55.09 20.50
CA PRO A 305 -34.31 -53.74 20.04
C PRO A 305 -33.28 -52.71 20.52
N GLU A 306 -32.72 -52.90 21.71
CA GLU A 306 -31.71 -51.99 22.27
C GLU A 306 -30.40 -52.10 21.49
N THR A 307 -29.97 -53.33 21.19
CA THR A 307 -28.80 -53.57 20.33
C THR A 307 -29.04 -53.00 18.92
N LEU A 308 -30.21 -53.22 18.31
CA LEU A 308 -30.51 -52.65 16.98
C LEU A 308 -30.44 -51.12 16.97
N ALA A 309 -30.96 -50.45 18.01
CA ALA A 309 -30.91 -48.99 18.15
C ALA A 309 -29.46 -48.49 18.27
N SER A 310 -28.63 -49.16 19.08
CA SER A 310 -27.22 -48.81 19.24
C SER A 310 -26.40 -48.97 17.94
N LEU A 311 -26.68 -50.03 17.16
CA LEU A 311 -26.08 -50.25 15.85
C LEU A 311 -26.48 -49.16 14.85
N GLN A 312 -27.77 -48.80 14.82
CA GLN A 312 -28.29 -47.72 13.98
C GLN A 312 -27.63 -46.37 14.30
N GLU A 313 -27.45 -46.07 15.60
CA GLU A 313 -26.78 -44.86 16.05
C GLU A 313 -25.32 -44.82 15.60
N ARG A 314 -24.56 -45.90 15.81
CA ARG A 314 -23.14 -45.97 15.38
C ARG A 314 -23.01 -45.87 13.85
N ILE A 315 -23.86 -46.55 13.08
CA ILE A 315 -23.88 -46.45 11.62
C ILE A 315 -24.16 -45.00 11.16
N ALA A 316 -25.10 -44.31 11.82
CA ALA A 316 -25.43 -42.91 11.50
C ALA A 316 -24.27 -41.95 11.82
N GLN A 317 -23.58 -42.18 12.94
CA GLN A 317 -22.37 -41.43 13.30
C GLN A 317 -21.26 -41.61 12.24
N LEU A 318 -20.96 -42.86 11.85
CA LEU A 318 -19.94 -43.18 10.85
C LEU A 318 -20.28 -42.58 9.47
N LYS A 319 -21.54 -42.69 9.02
CA LYS A 319 -22.01 -42.09 7.75
C LYS A 319 -21.90 -40.57 7.75
N THR A 320 -22.19 -39.94 8.89
CA THR A 320 -22.08 -38.49 9.06
C THR A 320 -20.63 -38.04 8.95
N LEU A 321 -19.71 -38.82 9.52
CA LEU A 321 -18.27 -38.55 9.45
C LEU A 321 -17.73 -38.72 8.01
N GLU A 322 -18.03 -39.83 7.34
CA GLU A 322 -17.67 -40.06 5.93
C GLU A 322 -18.22 -38.93 5.03
N ARG A 323 -19.47 -38.51 5.25
CA ARG A 323 -20.09 -37.41 4.49
C ARG A 323 -19.44 -36.06 4.78
N ARG A 324 -19.08 -35.78 6.03
CA ARG A 324 -18.46 -34.51 6.43
C ARG A 324 -17.07 -34.34 5.79
N HIS A 325 -16.32 -35.43 5.67
CA HIS A 325 -14.95 -35.41 5.17
C HIS A 325 -14.80 -35.87 3.71
N GLY A 326 -15.85 -36.45 3.12
CA GLY A 326 -15.86 -36.93 1.72
C GLY A 326 -14.94 -38.13 1.49
N GLN A 327 -14.61 -38.87 2.55
CA GLN A 327 -13.61 -39.93 2.57
C GLN A 327 -14.18 -41.18 3.26
N GLY A 328 -13.72 -42.37 2.85
CA GLY A 328 -14.11 -43.62 3.51
C GLY A 328 -13.39 -43.82 4.84
N LEU A 329 -13.89 -44.73 5.70
CA LEU A 329 -13.30 -44.98 7.02
C LEU A 329 -11.79 -45.30 6.98
N GLY A 330 -11.35 -46.14 6.03
CA GLY A 330 -9.92 -46.46 5.89
C GLY A 330 -9.04 -45.25 5.57
N GLU A 331 -9.53 -44.32 4.75
CA GLU A 331 -8.80 -43.08 4.43
C GLU A 331 -8.74 -42.13 5.62
N LEU A 332 -9.82 -42.06 6.40
CA LEU A 332 -9.88 -41.26 7.63
C LEU A 332 -8.93 -41.77 8.71
N ILE A 333 -8.75 -43.09 8.83
CA ILE A 333 -7.79 -43.71 9.74
C ILE A 333 -6.36 -43.33 9.37
N VAL A 334 -6.00 -43.47 8.09
CA VAL A 334 -4.66 -43.07 7.59
C VAL A 334 -4.41 -41.59 7.87
N ARG A 335 -5.40 -40.74 7.56
CA ARG A 335 -5.31 -39.29 7.76
C ARG A 335 -5.13 -38.92 9.24
N ARG A 336 -5.83 -39.60 10.16
CA ARG A 336 -5.64 -39.43 11.61
C ARG A 336 -4.20 -39.73 12.01
N ASP A 337 -3.66 -40.85 11.55
CA ASP A 337 -2.32 -41.29 11.94
C ASP A 337 -1.21 -40.39 11.36
N GLU A 338 -1.40 -39.90 10.12
CA GLU A 338 -0.55 -38.87 9.51
C GLU A 338 -0.57 -37.56 10.32
N LEU A 339 -1.75 -37.07 10.69
CA LEU A 339 -1.89 -35.85 11.51
C LEU A 339 -1.25 -36.01 12.88
N ARG A 340 -1.38 -37.18 13.51
CA ARG A 340 -0.76 -37.49 14.81
C ARG A 340 0.77 -37.42 14.73
N GLN A 341 1.38 -37.88 13.64
CA GLN A 341 2.82 -37.78 13.43
C GLN A 341 3.25 -36.34 13.12
N LEU A 342 2.49 -35.64 12.26
CA LEU A 342 2.80 -34.28 11.83
C LEU A 342 2.74 -33.26 12.99
N LEU A 343 1.78 -33.41 13.90
CA LEU A 343 1.54 -32.49 15.00
C LEU A 343 2.43 -32.72 16.23
N ALA A 344 3.41 -33.63 16.13
CA ALA A 344 4.39 -33.84 17.19
C ALA A 344 5.07 -32.52 17.61
N PRO A 345 5.32 -32.29 18.91
CA PRO A 345 5.84 -31.02 19.39
C PRO A 345 7.27 -30.75 18.86
N GLY A 346 7.46 -29.62 18.18
CA GLY A 346 8.75 -29.23 17.61
C GLY A 346 8.78 -27.87 16.91
N GLY A 347 9.21 -26.84 17.66
CA GLY A 347 10.04 -25.70 17.23
C GLY A 347 9.62 -24.80 16.05
N GLY A 348 9.03 -23.63 16.36
CA GLY A 348 8.84 -22.54 15.39
C GLY A 348 8.89 -21.11 15.94
N GLU A 349 9.20 -20.91 17.23
CA GLU A 349 9.11 -19.58 17.87
C GLU A 349 10.43 -18.78 17.87
N ALA A 350 11.59 -19.46 17.81
CA ALA A 350 12.90 -18.81 17.93
C ALA A 350 13.20 -17.83 16.78
N ALA A 351 12.77 -18.14 15.55
CA ALA A 351 13.03 -17.32 14.37
C ALA A 351 12.25 -15.98 14.38
N LEU A 352 11.02 -15.97 14.91
CA LEU A 352 10.22 -14.75 14.99
C LEU A 352 10.80 -13.79 16.04
N SER A 353 11.22 -14.32 17.19
CA SER A 353 11.82 -13.52 18.26
C SER A 353 13.13 -12.84 17.82
N GLU A 354 13.95 -13.50 17.02
CA GLU A 354 15.17 -12.91 16.46
C GLU A 354 14.87 -11.74 15.51
N LEU A 355 13.88 -11.88 14.63
CA LEU A 355 13.45 -10.81 13.71
C LEU A 355 12.85 -9.62 14.46
N GLU A 356 12.11 -9.86 15.55
CA GLU A 356 11.60 -8.79 16.43
C GLU A 356 12.74 -8.00 17.08
N ALA A 357 13.75 -8.69 17.59
CA ALA A 357 14.94 -8.05 18.16
C ALA A 357 15.70 -7.23 17.11
N GLN A 358 15.85 -7.75 15.89
CA GLN A 358 16.54 -7.07 14.80
C GLN A 358 15.80 -5.81 14.33
N GLU A 359 14.47 -5.87 14.21
CA GLU A 359 13.63 -4.72 13.87
C GLU A 359 13.74 -3.63 14.94
N GLN A 360 13.65 -4.02 16.21
CA GLN A 360 13.73 -3.10 17.34
C GLN A 360 15.11 -2.42 17.42
N GLN A 361 16.20 -3.16 17.22
CA GLN A 361 17.54 -2.58 17.19
C GLN A 361 17.70 -1.58 16.04
N SER A 362 17.17 -1.92 14.86
CA SER A 362 17.20 -1.04 13.68
C SER A 362 16.36 0.22 13.90
N ARG A 363 15.21 0.09 14.57
CA ARG A 363 14.33 1.21 14.95
C ARG A 363 15.02 2.17 15.92
N LEU A 364 15.66 1.65 16.97
CA LEU A 364 16.42 2.47 17.93
C LEU A 364 17.57 3.21 17.25
N LYS A 365 18.28 2.56 16.31
CA LYS A 365 19.34 3.20 15.54
C LYS A 365 18.80 4.34 14.65
N ARG A 366 17.69 4.11 13.95
CA ARG A 366 16.98 5.14 13.17
C ARG A 366 16.61 6.33 14.05
N ASP A 367 16.03 6.09 15.21
CA ASP A 367 15.56 7.14 16.11
C ASP A 367 16.73 7.97 16.68
N ARG A 368 17.85 7.33 17.00
CA ARG A 368 19.08 8.01 17.40
C ARG A 368 19.62 8.92 16.28
N CYS A 369 19.73 8.41 15.06
CA CYS A 369 20.19 9.18 13.91
C CYS A 369 19.26 10.36 13.62
N ASN A 370 17.94 10.14 13.65
CA ASN A 370 16.94 11.20 13.52
C ASN A 370 17.11 12.26 14.60
N GLY A 371 17.26 11.87 15.87
CA GLY A 371 17.46 12.81 16.98
C GLY A 371 18.70 13.70 16.82
N GLN A 372 19.79 13.15 16.28
CA GLN A 372 21.00 13.91 15.96
C GLN A 372 20.75 14.92 14.84
N LEU A 373 20.07 14.52 13.76
CA LEU A 373 19.70 15.40 12.66
C LEU A 373 18.72 16.50 13.11
N SER A 374 17.73 16.17 13.94
CA SER A 374 16.79 17.13 14.52
C SER A 374 17.51 18.18 15.38
N ALA A 375 18.51 17.77 16.17
CA ALA A 375 19.31 18.72 16.95
C ALA A 375 20.13 19.66 16.04
N ALA A 376 20.78 19.13 15.01
CA ALA A 376 21.51 19.94 14.03
C ALA A 376 20.59 20.92 13.29
N ARG A 377 19.39 20.47 12.88
CA ARG A 377 18.39 21.32 12.23
C ARG A 377 17.89 22.44 13.13
N ARG A 378 17.67 22.18 14.42
CA ARG A 378 17.28 23.23 15.38
C ARG A 378 18.37 24.28 15.57
N LEU A 379 19.64 23.88 15.63
CA LEU A 379 20.75 24.82 15.68
C LEU A 379 20.85 25.66 14.39
N ALA A 380 20.73 25.02 13.23
CA ALA A 380 20.69 25.69 11.95
C ALA A 380 19.50 26.66 11.83
N ALA A 381 18.34 26.29 12.39
CA ALA A 381 17.13 27.11 12.40
C ALA A 381 17.35 28.41 13.19
N THR A 382 17.84 28.33 14.42
CA THR A 382 18.14 29.51 15.24
C THR A 382 19.22 30.40 14.61
N ALA A 383 20.24 29.80 14.01
CA ALA A 383 21.28 30.56 13.32
C ALA A 383 20.74 31.25 12.05
N LEU A 384 19.86 30.61 11.29
CA LEU A 384 19.21 31.19 10.11
C LEU A 384 18.29 32.34 10.52
N GLU A 385 17.51 32.18 11.59
CA GLU A 385 16.66 33.23 12.14
C GLU A 385 17.48 34.48 12.49
N GLY A 386 18.59 34.32 13.22
CA GLY A 386 19.46 35.42 13.60
C GLY A 386 20.05 36.15 12.39
N GLN A 387 20.70 35.40 11.48
CA GLN A 387 21.34 36.00 10.29
C GLN A 387 20.32 36.67 9.37
N LEU A 388 19.14 36.08 9.21
CA LEU A 388 18.10 36.65 8.36
C LEU A 388 17.54 37.93 8.95
N MET A 389 17.27 37.95 10.27
CA MET A 389 16.79 39.16 10.94
C MET A 389 17.82 40.29 10.92
N GLU A 390 19.11 40.00 11.03
CA GLU A 390 20.19 40.99 10.86
C GLU A 390 20.21 41.58 9.45
N ALA A 391 20.04 40.74 8.42
CA ALA A 391 19.99 41.20 7.03
C ALA A 391 18.74 42.06 6.75
N LEU A 392 17.58 41.74 7.34
CA LEU A 392 16.29 42.39 7.07
C LEU A 392 16.16 43.80 7.68
N ARG A 393 16.75 44.06 8.85
CA ARG A 393 16.68 45.37 9.52
C ARG A 393 17.09 46.57 8.64
N PRO A 394 18.27 46.57 7.98
CA PRO A 394 18.67 47.69 7.13
C PRO A 394 17.82 47.80 5.85
N MET A 395 17.08 46.74 5.48
CA MET A 395 16.16 46.74 4.34
C MET A 395 14.76 47.32 4.64
N GLY A 396 14.64 48.10 5.73
CA GLY A 396 13.38 48.72 6.13
C GLY A 396 12.36 47.74 6.73
N LEU A 397 12.78 46.50 7.01
CA LEU A 397 11.94 45.42 7.55
C LEU A 397 12.30 45.14 9.01
N ALA A 398 12.55 46.17 9.82
CA ALA A 398 12.98 46.01 11.21
C ALA A 398 11.91 45.43 12.14
N ASN A 399 10.63 45.58 11.77
CA ASN A 399 9.47 45.16 12.58
C ASN A 399 8.92 43.78 12.20
N VAL A 400 9.49 43.12 11.18
CA VAL A 400 9.05 41.78 10.79
C VAL A 400 9.50 40.74 11.80
N ARG A 401 8.82 39.61 11.84
CA ARG A 401 9.19 38.45 12.63
C ARG A 401 9.35 37.25 11.71
N PHE A 402 10.41 36.49 11.95
CA PHE A 402 10.69 35.25 11.23
C PHE A 402 11.04 34.15 12.24
N ALA A 403 10.54 32.95 11.99
CA ALA A 403 10.88 31.75 12.75
C ALA A 403 10.91 30.53 11.85
N VAL A 404 11.72 29.55 12.18
CA VAL A 404 11.83 28.27 11.50
C VAL A 404 11.31 27.19 12.44
N ALA A 405 10.10 26.71 12.19
CA ALA A 405 9.52 25.61 12.94
C ALA A 405 10.01 24.26 12.39
N THR A 406 10.42 23.37 13.29
CA THR A 406 10.82 21.98 12.98
C THR A 406 9.88 20.98 13.66
N PRO A 407 8.60 20.89 13.25
CA PRO A 407 7.65 19.94 13.86
C PRO A 407 8.05 18.49 13.58
N ALA A 408 7.66 17.57 14.45
CA ALA A 408 7.86 16.15 14.21
C ALA A 408 7.07 15.68 12.98
N ALA A 409 7.69 14.84 12.17
CA ALA A 409 7.09 14.25 10.96
C ALA A 409 7.34 12.73 10.93
N ALA A 410 6.63 12.04 10.03
CA ALA A 410 6.90 10.64 9.76
C ALA A 410 8.34 10.46 9.28
N ALA A 411 9.06 9.49 9.86
CA ALA A 411 10.45 9.23 9.49
C ALA A 411 10.55 8.86 7.99
N SER A 412 11.53 9.44 7.32
CA SER A 412 11.93 9.12 5.94
C SER A 412 13.45 9.04 5.84
N GLU A 413 13.96 8.82 4.63
CA GLU A 413 15.40 8.91 4.35
C GLU A 413 15.97 10.32 4.60
N GLU A 414 15.11 11.33 4.68
CA GLU A 414 15.46 12.73 4.89
C GLU A 414 15.26 13.17 6.36
N GLY A 415 14.96 12.22 7.26
CA GLY A 415 14.78 12.45 8.69
C GLY A 415 13.32 12.40 9.16
N ALA A 416 13.10 12.84 10.40
CA ALA A 416 11.79 12.84 11.06
C ALA A 416 11.33 14.27 11.44
N ASP A 417 11.88 15.28 10.77
CA ASP A 417 11.51 16.69 10.96
C ASP A 417 10.78 17.22 9.73
N GLY A 418 9.62 17.83 9.96
CA GLY A 418 9.13 18.86 9.06
C GLY A 418 10.00 20.11 9.19
N VAL A 419 9.99 20.96 8.16
CA VAL A 419 10.60 22.30 8.22
C VAL A 419 9.61 23.28 7.65
N GLN A 420 9.28 24.30 8.43
CA GLN A 420 8.32 25.33 8.06
C GLN A 420 8.85 26.72 8.39
N PHE A 421 8.97 27.57 7.37
CA PHE A 421 9.31 28.97 7.52
C PHE A 421 8.05 29.78 7.85
N LEU A 422 8.06 30.40 9.02
CA LEU A 422 7.00 31.23 9.54
C LEU A 422 7.40 32.71 9.48
N PHE A 423 6.50 33.56 9.03
CA PHE A 423 6.73 34.97 8.82
C PHE A 423 5.55 35.81 9.32
N SER A 424 5.83 37.03 9.78
CA SER A 424 4.83 38.05 10.07
C SER A 424 5.41 39.41 9.73
N ALA A 425 4.73 40.16 8.86
CA ALA A 425 5.15 41.50 8.46
C ALA A 425 4.96 42.54 9.58
N ASN A 426 4.00 42.30 10.49
CA ASN A 426 3.59 43.26 11.51
C ASN A 426 3.76 42.67 12.92
N PRO A 427 4.33 43.43 13.88
CA PRO A 427 4.53 42.95 15.26
C PRO A 427 3.27 42.42 15.95
N GLY A 428 2.10 42.96 15.60
CA GLY A 428 0.79 42.57 16.16
C GLY A 428 0.11 41.39 15.48
N GLN A 429 0.66 40.83 14.40
CA GLN A 429 0.09 39.66 13.72
C GLN A 429 0.83 38.38 14.12
N PRO A 430 0.12 37.25 14.30
CA PRO A 430 0.76 35.97 14.58
C PRO A 430 1.65 35.54 13.41
N LEU A 431 2.68 34.76 13.73
CA LEU A 431 3.51 34.10 12.72
C LEU A 431 2.65 33.12 11.92
N ALA A 432 2.71 33.22 10.60
CA ALA A 432 1.99 32.34 9.68
C ALA A 432 2.94 31.75 8.64
N PRO A 433 2.60 30.61 8.02
CA PRO A 433 3.42 30.02 6.96
C PRO A 433 3.71 31.03 5.84
N LEU A 434 4.96 31.07 5.36
CA LEU A 434 5.40 32.06 4.36
C LEU A 434 4.54 32.09 3.08
N ALA A 435 3.93 30.95 2.72
CA ALA A 435 3.02 30.83 1.58
C ALA A 435 1.70 31.61 1.75
N GLU A 436 1.28 31.86 3.00
CA GLU A 436 0.00 32.50 3.34
C GLU A 436 0.13 34.02 3.52
N VAL A 437 1.35 34.54 3.71
CA VAL A 437 1.62 35.96 4.01
C VAL A 437 1.96 36.76 2.74
N ALA A 438 1.46 36.32 1.59
CA ALA A 438 1.84 36.87 0.28
C ALA A 438 1.46 38.36 0.13
N SER A 439 2.44 39.25 0.25
CA SER A 439 2.29 40.67 -0.07
C SER A 439 3.60 41.30 -0.59
N GLY A 440 3.56 41.76 -1.85
CA GLY A 440 4.39 42.85 -2.40
C GLY A 440 5.91 42.77 -2.28
N GLY A 441 6.55 43.94 -2.50
CA GLY A 441 8.01 44.12 -2.53
C GLY A 441 8.74 43.79 -1.21
N GLU A 442 8.02 43.68 -0.09
CA GLU A 442 8.58 43.17 1.18
C GLU A 442 9.03 41.72 1.06
N MET A 443 8.26 40.89 0.35
CA MET A 443 8.60 39.49 0.10
C MET A 443 9.83 39.37 -0.82
N SER A 444 9.96 40.25 -1.82
CA SER A 444 11.15 40.29 -2.68
C SER A 444 12.41 40.64 -1.90
N ARG A 445 12.33 41.62 -0.98
CA ARG A 445 13.43 41.95 -0.07
C ARG A 445 13.72 40.82 0.91
N PHE A 446 12.69 40.15 1.42
CA PHE A 446 12.85 38.97 2.28
C PHE A 446 13.57 37.83 1.55
N LEU A 447 13.17 37.55 0.32
CA LEU A 447 13.80 36.54 -0.53
C LEU A 447 15.26 36.87 -0.83
N LEU A 448 15.58 38.14 -1.10
CA LEU A 448 16.97 38.58 -1.28
C LEU A 448 17.79 38.31 -0.01
N ALA A 449 17.26 38.68 1.16
CA ALA A 449 17.89 38.43 2.46
C ALA A 449 18.15 36.94 2.67
N LEU A 450 17.12 36.11 2.46
CA LEU A 450 17.18 34.67 2.62
C LEU A 450 18.20 34.06 1.68
N LYS A 451 18.17 34.42 0.38
CA LYS A 451 19.14 33.94 -0.60
C LYS A 451 20.56 34.38 -0.27
N THR A 452 20.74 35.55 0.35
CA THR A 452 22.04 36.00 0.85
C THR A 452 22.53 35.09 1.99
N CYS A 453 21.68 34.77 2.96
CA CYS A 453 22.03 33.85 4.05
C CYS A 453 22.34 32.44 3.55
N LEU A 454 21.60 31.98 2.53
CA LEU A 454 21.83 30.68 1.88
C LEU A 454 23.01 30.72 0.88
N ALA A 455 23.56 31.90 0.57
CA ALA A 455 24.52 32.10 -0.52
C ALA A 455 25.82 31.32 -0.31
N ALA A 456 26.21 31.08 0.95
CA ALA A 456 27.41 30.35 1.29
C ALA A 456 27.35 28.86 0.89
N ALA A 457 26.16 28.28 0.72
CA ALA A 457 25.98 26.84 0.56
C ALA A 457 25.88 26.34 -0.90
N ASP A 458 25.79 27.23 -1.89
CA ASP A 458 25.60 26.84 -3.31
C ASP A 458 26.27 27.81 -4.32
N PRO A 459 27.61 27.83 -4.42
CA PRO A 459 28.32 28.87 -5.17
C PRO A 459 28.12 28.82 -6.70
N HIS A 460 27.43 27.79 -7.22
CA HIS A 460 27.45 27.46 -8.65
C HIS A 460 26.27 28.01 -9.46
N VAL A 461 25.23 28.53 -8.78
CA VAL A 461 24.00 29.00 -9.43
C VAL A 461 24.04 30.51 -9.69
N THR A 462 23.70 30.90 -10.92
CA THR A 462 23.51 32.31 -11.30
C THR A 462 22.22 32.84 -10.70
N LEU A 463 22.28 33.96 -10.00
CA LEU A 463 21.12 34.57 -9.34
C LEU A 463 20.62 35.74 -10.15
N LEU A 464 19.30 35.82 -10.36
CA LEU A 464 18.69 36.94 -11.05
C LEU A 464 17.57 37.53 -10.21
N PHE A 465 17.59 38.84 -10.07
CA PHE A 465 16.63 39.61 -9.27
C PHE A 465 15.92 40.63 -10.16
N ASP A 466 14.60 40.52 -10.21
CA ASP A 466 13.72 41.45 -10.92
C ASP A 466 12.90 42.30 -9.95
N GLU A 467 12.78 43.59 -10.24
CA GLU A 467 11.96 44.58 -9.51
C GLU A 467 12.11 44.56 -7.98
N ILE A 468 13.28 44.19 -7.46
CA ILE A 468 13.55 44.16 -6.02
C ILE A 468 13.51 45.57 -5.39
N ASP A 469 13.73 46.61 -6.19
CA ASP A 469 13.72 48.03 -5.83
C ASP A 469 12.31 48.68 -5.88
N SER A 470 11.27 47.91 -6.24
CA SER A 470 9.91 48.42 -6.36
C SER A 470 9.36 48.93 -5.02
N GLY A 471 8.96 50.21 -5.01
CA GLY A 471 8.37 50.87 -3.83
C GLY A 471 9.37 51.24 -2.74
N VAL A 472 10.67 51.30 -3.05
CA VAL A 472 11.74 51.57 -2.08
C VAL A 472 12.58 52.78 -2.52
N SER A 473 13.15 53.56 -1.60
CA SER A 473 14.09 54.64 -1.95
C SER A 473 15.06 54.96 -0.81
N GLY A 474 16.13 55.70 -1.11
CA GLY A 474 17.07 56.20 -0.11
C GLY A 474 17.87 55.10 0.61
N ARG A 475 17.93 55.14 1.94
CA ARG A 475 18.78 54.26 2.77
C ARG A 475 18.52 52.75 2.54
N VAL A 476 17.28 52.38 2.26
CA VAL A 476 16.91 50.98 2.03
C VAL A 476 17.47 50.47 0.69
N SER A 477 17.48 51.33 -0.33
CA SER A 477 18.06 51.04 -1.65
C SER A 477 19.57 50.76 -1.56
N GLY A 478 20.30 51.59 -0.79
CA GLY A 478 21.73 51.37 -0.52
C GLY A 478 22.03 50.08 0.26
N ALA A 479 21.17 49.70 1.22
CA ALA A 479 21.30 48.44 1.93
C ALA A 479 21.12 47.22 1.01
N MET A 480 20.18 47.31 0.06
CA MET A 480 19.97 46.28 -0.95
C MET A 480 21.15 46.17 -1.91
N ALA A 481 21.68 47.30 -2.38
CA ALA A 481 22.89 47.34 -3.22
C ALA A 481 24.09 46.66 -2.53
N ALA A 482 24.30 46.95 -1.24
CA ALA A 482 25.37 46.33 -0.46
C ALA A 482 25.20 44.80 -0.32
N LEU A 483 23.98 44.30 -0.15
CA LEU A 483 23.71 42.86 -0.09
C LEU A 483 23.94 42.18 -1.44
N LEU A 484 23.49 42.79 -2.54
CA LEU A 484 23.72 42.29 -3.91
C LEU A 484 25.21 42.24 -4.23
N GLN A 485 25.96 43.28 -3.86
CA GLN A 485 27.42 43.33 -4.01
C GLN A 485 28.09 42.19 -3.23
N LYS A 486 27.71 41.98 -1.97
CA LYS A 486 28.23 40.88 -1.15
C LYS A 486 27.92 39.50 -1.72
N LEU A 487 26.71 39.31 -2.27
CA LEU A 487 26.34 38.09 -2.99
C LEU A 487 27.21 37.87 -4.23
N ALA A 488 27.48 38.95 -4.96
CA ALA A 488 28.27 38.94 -6.19
C ALA A 488 29.76 38.64 -5.98
N GLU A 489 30.30 38.80 -4.76
CA GLU A 489 31.68 38.37 -4.45
C GLU A 489 31.89 36.86 -4.65
N ARG A 490 30.83 36.07 -4.50
CA ARG A 490 30.89 34.60 -4.55
C ARG A 490 30.08 33.99 -5.67
N ARG A 491 29.25 34.77 -6.36
CA ARG A 491 28.30 34.29 -7.37
C ARG A 491 28.15 35.30 -8.49
N GLN A 492 27.61 34.84 -9.62
CA GLN A 492 27.11 35.74 -10.64
C GLN A 492 25.70 36.20 -10.28
N VAL A 493 25.51 37.51 -10.20
CA VAL A 493 24.26 38.15 -9.80
C VAL A 493 23.82 39.13 -10.88
N PHE A 494 22.59 39.00 -11.33
CA PHE A 494 21.91 39.93 -12.22
C PHE A 494 20.84 40.70 -11.45
N CYS A 495 20.82 42.02 -11.60
CA CYS A 495 19.76 42.86 -11.07
C CYS A 495 19.17 43.73 -12.16
N VAL A 496 17.84 43.68 -12.29
CA VAL A 496 17.05 44.62 -13.10
C VAL A 496 16.57 45.73 -12.17
N THR A 497 16.97 46.97 -12.46
CA THR A 497 16.65 48.14 -11.62
C THR A 497 16.45 49.39 -12.46
N HIS A 498 15.68 50.34 -11.93
CA HIS A 498 15.54 51.70 -12.48
C HIS A 498 16.11 52.76 -11.53
N GLN A 499 16.67 52.35 -10.40
CA GLN A 499 17.27 53.24 -9.41
C GLN A 499 18.77 53.39 -9.62
N PRO A 500 19.35 54.54 -9.27
CA PRO A 500 20.79 54.67 -9.09
C PRO A 500 21.18 53.91 -7.80
N LEU A 501 21.31 52.59 -7.92
CA LEU A 501 21.75 51.68 -6.86
C LEU A 501 23.24 51.80 -6.57
#